data_AF-A0A5P1DAN4-F1
#
_entry.id   AF-A0A5P1DAN4-F1
#
_cell.length_a   1.000
_cell.length_b   1.000
_cell.length_c   1.000
_cell.angle_alpha   90.00
_cell.angle_beta   90.00
_cell.angle_gamma   90.00
#
_symmetry.space_group_name_H-M   'P 1'
#
loop_
_entity.id
_entity.type
_entity.pdbx_description
1 polymer ?
#
loop_
_entity_poly.entity_id
_entity_poly.type
_entity_poly.pdbx_seq_one_letter_code
_entity_poly.pdbx_strand_id
1 'polypeptide(L)'
;MTVSAIKAAMYRFGQSPTDVFKEVTRTNDGYQVMMRDDFRLTLTDRELAEGARGARFVGADKGMLKDAQFLFAVSAKRAQMENNDRTAGRSFQAAIRSLNNGEDETGPGEGFLRLGLKSHMKRVNVRDLANGQLGMCNRTGHSVAVINGREELWGRQGKAPTKGHAVALM
;
A
#
# COMPACT_ATOMS: atom_id res chain seq x y z
N MET A 1 -2.72 -5.42 -5.35
CA MET A 1 -2.73 -5.20 -3.88
C MET A 1 -2.32 -3.85 -3.42
N THR A 2 -1.09 -3.45 -3.68
CA THR A 2 -0.50 -2.28 -3.02
C THR A 2 -1.33 -1.00 -3.19
N VAL A 3 -2.04 -0.85 -4.31
CA VAL A 3 -2.94 0.29 -4.57
C VAL A 3 -4.06 0.43 -3.53
N SER A 4 -4.74 -0.66 -3.15
CA SER A 4 -5.87 -0.58 -2.20
C SER A 4 -5.40 -0.15 -0.82
N ALA A 5 -4.28 -0.72 -0.35
CA ALA A 5 -3.66 -0.33 0.90
C ALA A 5 -3.20 1.14 0.89
N ILE A 6 -2.57 1.60 -0.19
CA ILE A 6 -2.14 3.01 -0.34
C ILE A 6 -3.35 3.95 -0.30
N LYS A 7 -4.42 3.65 -1.05
CA LYS A 7 -5.64 4.47 -1.06
C LYS A 7 -6.29 4.56 0.32
N ALA A 8 -6.43 3.42 1.01
CA ALA A 8 -7.00 3.40 2.35
C ALA A 8 -6.11 4.13 3.37
N ALA A 9 -4.78 3.98 3.29
CA ALA A 9 -3.84 4.70 4.16
C ALA A 9 -3.88 6.22 3.93
N MET A 10 -3.88 6.65 2.67
CA MET A 10 -3.97 8.08 2.33
C MET A 10 -5.30 8.69 2.76
N TYR A 11 -6.40 7.92 2.67
CA TYR A 11 -7.70 8.36 3.19
C TYR A 11 -7.73 8.45 4.72
N ARG A 12 -7.07 7.51 5.44
CA ARG A 12 -7.07 7.47 6.90
C ARG A 12 -6.22 8.56 7.54
N PHE A 13 -4.98 8.68 7.06
CA PHE A 13 -3.94 9.45 7.73
C PHE A 13 -3.69 10.80 7.08
N GLY A 14 -3.92 10.91 5.78
CA GLY A 14 -3.61 12.08 4.97
C GLY A 14 -2.83 11.70 3.71
N GLN A 15 -2.83 12.60 2.72
CA GLN A 15 -2.24 12.32 1.40
C GLN A 15 -0.71 12.20 1.45
N SER A 16 -0.05 13.01 2.27
CA SER A 16 1.41 13.12 2.24
C SER A 16 2.08 11.84 2.78
N PRO A 17 3.26 11.45 2.27
CA PRO A 17 4.06 10.39 2.89
C PRO A 17 4.34 10.61 4.38
N THR A 18 4.45 11.88 4.82
CA THR A 18 4.62 12.26 6.24
C THR A 18 3.37 12.06 7.08
N ASP A 19 2.19 11.95 6.45
CA ASP A 19 0.95 11.62 7.15
C ASP A 19 0.86 10.10 7.38
N VAL A 20 1.31 9.29 6.42
CA VAL A 20 1.23 7.83 6.48
C VAL A 20 2.36 7.22 7.30
N PHE A 21 3.61 7.65 7.10
CA PHE A 21 4.77 7.15 7.83
C PHE A 21 5.04 7.94 9.11
N LYS A 22 5.85 7.37 10.02
CA LYS A 22 6.21 8.01 11.28
C LYS A 22 7.24 9.13 11.07
N GLU A 23 8.19 8.93 10.16
CA GLU A 23 9.18 9.93 9.75
C GLU A 23 9.61 9.71 8.30
N VAL A 24 9.79 10.80 7.54
CA VAL A 24 10.37 10.79 6.20
C VAL A 24 11.39 11.92 6.11
N THR A 25 12.67 11.56 6.03
CA THR A 25 13.78 12.52 6.09
C THR A 25 14.58 12.44 4.81
N ARG A 26 14.70 13.57 4.10
CA ARG A 26 15.52 13.70 2.89
C ARG A 26 17.00 13.49 3.24
N THR A 27 17.70 12.73 2.41
CA THR A 27 19.16 12.60 2.46
C THR A 27 19.79 13.12 1.17
N ASN A 28 21.12 13.10 1.08
CA ASN A 28 21.82 13.50 -0.16
C ASN A 28 21.40 12.63 -1.35
N ASP A 29 21.21 11.32 -1.13
CA ASP A 29 21.01 10.32 -2.19
C ASP A 29 19.60 9.69 -2.20
N GLY A 30 18.65 10.26 -1.45
CA GLY A 30 17.32 9.68 -1.32
C GLY A 30 16.58 10.10 -0.04
N TYR A 31 16.01 9.12 0.65
CA TYR A 31 15.20 9.30 1.86
C TYR A 31 15.49 8.21 2.89
N GLN A 32 15.50 8.58 4.16
CA GLN A 32 15.29 7.66 5.27
C GLN A 32 13.81 7.69 5.65
N VAL A 33 13.22 6.51 5.83
CA VAL A 33 11.82 6.36 6.22
C VAL A 33 11.74 5.52 7.48
N MET A 34 11.06 6.04 8.49
CA MET A 34 10.63 5.31 9.67
C MET A 34 9.12 5.06 9.57
N MET A 35 8.72 3.80 9.59
CA MET A 35 7.31 3.41 9.53
C MET A 35 6.66 3.41 10.92
N ARG A 36 5.33 3.28 10.97
CA ARG A 36 4.56 3.25 12.24
C ARG A 36 4.76 1.98 13.06
N ASP A 37 5.26 0.91 12.46
CA ASP A 37 5.70 -0.31 13.14
C ASP A 37 7.20 -0.31 13.45
N ASP A 38 7.83 0.87 13.49
CA ASP A 38 9.24 1.11 13.76
C ASP A 38 10.22 0.49 12.75
N PHE A 39 9.73 -0.08 11.65
CA PHE A 39 10.58 -0.51 10.54
C PHE A 39 11.27 0.69 9.90
N ARG A 40 12.58 0.57 9.65
CA ARG A 40 13.40 1.61 9.03
C ARG A 40 13.97 1.14 7.70
N LEU A 41 13.94 2.00 6.70
CA LEU A 41 14.61 1.77 5.42
C LEU A 41 15.19 3.05 4.83
N THR A 42 16.16 2.85 3.94
CA THR A 42 16.67 3.90 3.05
C THR A 42 16.14 3.63 1.66
N LEU A 43 15.55 4.65 1.05
CA LEU A 43 15.09 4.64 -0.34
C LEU A 43 15.98 5.59 -1.14
N THR A 44 16.78 5.05 -2.06
CA THR A 44 17.63 5.90 -2.92
C THR A 44 16.81 6.64 -3.97
N ASP A 45 17.35 7.72 -4.54
CA ASP A 45 16.71 8.45 -5.65
C ASP A 45 16.46 7.55 -6.87
N ARG A 46 17.38 6.61 -7.13
CA ARG A 46 17.22 5.62 -8.18
C ARG A 46 16.04 4.69 -7.89
N GLU A 47 15.94 4.15 -6.68
CA GLU A 47 14.84 3.28 -6.28
C GLU A 47 13.51 4.03 -6.27
N LEU A 48 13.49 5.31 -5.86
CA LEU A 48 12.29 6.14 -5.96
C LEU A 48 11.84 6.29 -7.41
N ALA A 49 12.76 6.57 -8.34
CA ALA A 49 12.45 6.69 -9.76
C ALA A 49 11.98 5.35 -10.38
N GLU A 50 12.63 4.24 -10.02
CA GLU A 50 12.22 2.89 -10.44
C GLU A 50 10.85 2.53 -9.89
N GLY A 51 10.59 2.80 -8.60
CA GLY A 51 9.32 2.56 -7.93
C GLY A 51 8.19 3.39 -8.51
N ALA A 52 8.41 4.67 -8.79
CA ALA A 52 7.42 5.54 -9.41
C ALA A 52 6.98 5.04 -10.80
N ARG A 53 7.94 4.60 -11.64
CA ARG A 53 7.64 3.95 -12.93
C ARG A 53 6.94 2.61 -12.75
N GLY A 54 7.40 1.81 -11.79
CA GLY A 54 6.88 0.49 -11.47
C GLY A 54 5.45 0.49 -10.90
N ALA A 55 5.02 1.59 -10.27
CA ALA A 55 3.69 1.73 -9.69
C ALA A 55 2.60 1.69 -10.76
N ARG A 56 2.86 2.24 -11.96
CA ARG A 56 1.90 2.31 -13.09
C ARG A 56 0.58 3.01 -12.72
N PHE A 57 0.60 3.93 -11.75
CA PHE A 57 -0.58 4.66 -11.32
C PHE A 57 -0.99 5.72 -12.35
N VAL A 58 -2.30 5.83 -12.60
CA VAL A 58 -2.89 6.78 -13.55
C VAL A 58 -3.95 7.60 -12.82
N GLY A 59 -3.93 8.91 -13.04
CA GLY A 59 -4.80 9.87 -12.35
C GLY A 59 -4.58 11.31 -12.83
N ALA A 60 -5.57 12.16 -12.57
CA ALA A 60 -5.54 13.58 -12.93
C ALA A 60 -4.69 14.40 -11.94
N ASP A 61 -4.82 14.12 -10.64
CA ASP A 61 -4.05 14.78 -9.60
C ASP A 61 -2.59 14.29 -9.59
N LYS A 62 -1.68 15.13 -10.09
CA LYS A 62 -0.25 14.81 -10.16
C LYS A 62 0.45 14.85 -8.81
N GLY A 63 -0.03 15.65 -7.87
CA GLY A 63 0.50 15.70 -6.50
C GLY A 63 0.21 14.40 -5.77
N MET A 64 -1.07 14.00 -5.77
CA MET A 64 -1.50 12.73 -5.18
C MET A 64 -0.81 11.52 -5.82
N LEU A 65 -0.61 11.52 -7.15
CA LEU A 65 0.12 10.45 -7.82
C LEU A 65 1.57 10.36 -7.35
N LYS A 66 2.25 11.49 -7.17
CA LYS A 66 3.63 11.52 -6.69
C LYS A 66 3.73 10.94 -5.27
N ASP A 67 2.81 11.31 -4.39
CA ASP A 67 2.75 10.80 -3.01
C ASP A 67 2.46 9.30 -2.97
N ALA A 68 1.49 8.84 -3.77
CA ALA A 68 1.17 7.42 -3.90
C ALA A 68 2.33 6.60 -4.49
N GLN A 69 3.06 7.14 -5.47
CA GLN A 69 4.26 6.53 -6.04
C GLN A 69 5.38 6.40 -5.02
N PHE A 70 5.55 7.39 -4.14
CA PHE A 70 6.49 7.31 -3.03
C PHE A 70 6.11 6.18 -2.06
N LEU A 71 4.84 6.10 -1.64
CA LEU A 71 4.32 5.02 -0.79
C LEU A 71 4.54 3.63 -1.44
N PHE A 72 4.34 3.53 -2.76
CA PHE A 72 4.62 2.30 -3.50
C PHE A 72 6.11 1.94 -3.49
N ALA A 73 7.01 2.91 -3.72
CA ALA A 73 8.45 2.68 -3.71
C ALA A 73 8.95 2.21 -2.33
N VAL A 74 8.44 2.81 -1.25
CA VAL A 74 8.71 2.37 0.13
C VAL A 74 8.20 0.96 0.38
N SER A 75 6.97 0.64 -0.06
CA SER A 75 6.42 -0.72 0.03
C SER A 75 7.28 -1.73 -0.72
N ALA A 76 7.78 -1.39 -1.91
CA ALA A 76 8.69 -2.23 -2.69
C ALA A 76 10.04 -2.42 -1.99
N LYS A 77 10.57 -1.36 -1.36
CA LYS A 77 11.83 -1.45 -0.64
C LYS A 77 11.71 -2.40 0.57
N ARG A 78 10.62 -2.29 1.32
CA ARG A 78 10.34 -3.24 2.41
C ARG A 78 10.16 -4.66 1.90
N ALA A 79 9.41 -4.86 0.82
CA ALA A 79 9.25 -6.16 0.17
C ALA A 79 10.60 -6.77 -0.27
N GLN A 80 11.52 -5.95 -0.78
CA GLN A 80 12.89 -6.38 -1.09
C GLN A 80 13.61 -6.87 0.18
N MET A 81 13.61 -6.07 1.23
CA MET A 81 14.32 -6.36 2.49
C MET A 81 13.77 -7.60 3.20
N GLU A 82 12.46 -7.80 3.18
CA GLU A 82 11.77 -8.95 3.78
C GLU A 82 11.70 -10.16 2.83
N ASN A 83 12.26 -10.06 1.62
CA ASN A 83 12.25 -11.09 0.59
C ASN A 83 10.84 -11.63 0.28
N ASN A 84 9.89 -10.73 0.04
CA ASN A 84 8.52 -11.04 -0.38
C ASN A 84 8.49 -12.07 -1.52
N ASP A 85 7.52 -13.00 -1.47
CA ASP A 85 7.37 -14.12 -2.39
C ASP A 85 8.63 -14.99 -2.57
N ARG A 86 9.57 -14.92 -1.63
CA ARG A 86 10.90 -15.57 -1.67
C ARG A 86 11.75 -15.16 -2.89
N THR A 87 11.36 -14.10 -3.59
CA THR A 87 12.00 -13.65 -4.83
C THR A 87 12.33 -12.16 -4.84
N ALA A 88 11.62 -11.34 -4.06
CA ALA A 88 11.81 -9.90 -4.02
C ALA A 88 13.21 -9.49 -3.53
N GLY A 89 13.85 -10.29 -2.68
CA GLY A 89 15.19 -10.02 -2.15
C GLY A 89 16.29 -10.02 -3.22
N ARG A 90 16.03 -10.54 -4.42
CA ARG A 90 17.00 -10.58 -5.52
C ARG A 90 17.39 -9.18 -6.02
N SER A 91 16.45 -8.23 -6.03
CA SER A 91 16.67 -6.85 -6.50
C SER A 91 15.46 -5.98 -6.24
N PHE A 92 15.62 -4.65 -6.24
CA PHE A 92 14.50 -3.73 -6.14
C PHE A 92 13.48 -3.93 -7.28
N GLN A 93 13.95 -4.20 -8.50
CA GLN A 93 13.07 -4.54 -9.62
C GLN A 93 12.30 -5.86 -9.40
N ALA A 94 12.90 -6.85 -8.73
CA ALA A 94 12.18 -8.07 -8.36
C ALA A 94 11.08 -7.78 -7.34
N ALA A 95 11.33 -6.89 -6.38
CA ALA A 95 10.31 -6.43 -5.45
C ALA A 95 9.17 -5.66 -6.15
N ILE A 96 9.48 -4.76 -7.08
CA ILE A 96 8.45 -4.09 -7.90
C ILE A 96 7.57 -5.12 -8.63
N ARG A 97 8.18 -6.17 -9.20
CA ARG A 97 7.43 -7.24 -9.88
C ARG A 97 6.57 -8.05 -8.92
N SER A 98 7.08 -8.37 -7.72
CA SER A 98 6.31 -9.09 -6.71
C SER A 98 5.13 -8.28 -6.19
N LEU A 99 5.18 -6.94 -6.23
CA LEU A 99 4.01 -6.13 -5.86
C LEU A 99 2.97 -6.00 -6.99
N ASN A 100 3.32 -6.42 -8.21
CA ASN A 100 2.59 -6.21 -9.45
C ASN A 100 2.10 -7.50 -10.11
N ASN A 101 2.39 -8.67 -9.53
CA ASN A 101 2.06 -9.99 -10.08
C ASN A 101 0.62 -10.46 -9.80
N GLY A 102 -0.12 -9.81 -8.89
CA GLY A 102 -1.51 -10.16 -8.57
C GLY A 102 -1.82 -10.08 -7.07
N GLU A 103 -2.85 -10.80 -6.63
CA GLU A 103 -3.08 -11.19 -5.23
C GLU A 103 -2.53 -12.59 -5.00
N ASP A 104 -1.21 -12.75 -4.98
CA ASP A 104 -0.57 -13.97 -4.49
C ASP A 104 -0.18 -13.78 -3.00
N GLU A 105 -1.05 -13.12 -2.21
CA GLU A 105 -0.75 -12.86 -0.81
C GLU A 105 -0.71 -14.17 -0.02
N THR A 106 0.33 -14.32 0.80
CA THR A 106 0.38 -15.39 1.82
C THR A 106 -0.68 -15.21 2.91
N GLY A 107 -1.32 -14.04 2.98
CA GLY A 107 -2.52 -13.78 3.77
C GLY A 107 -3.02 -12.34 3.65
N PRO A 108 -4.31 -12.08 3.95
CA PRO A 108 -4.92 -10.77 3.74
C PRO A 108 -4.28 -9.66 4.56
N GLY A 109 -4.06 -8.52 3.89
CA GLY A 109 -3.60 -7.26 4.48
C GLY A 109 -2.09 -7.04 4.34
N GLU A 110 -1.42 -7.80 3.48
CA GLU A 110 0.02 -7.67 3.23
C GLU A 110 0.40 -6.25 2.77
N GLY A 111 -0.46 -5.61 1.96
CA GLY A 111 -0.27 -4.21 1.57
C GLY A 111 -0.17 -3.24 2.77
N PHE A 112 -0.98 -3.43 3.82
CA PHE A 112 -0.89 -2.61 5.04
C PHE A 112 0.37 -2.95 5.85
N LEU A 113 0.74 -4.22 5.93
CA LEU A 113 1.99 -4.64 6.58
C LEU A 113 3.19 -3.98 5.91
N ARG A 114 3.25 -3.97 4.57
CA ARG A 114 4.35 -3.33 3.83
C ARG A 114 4.40 -1.80 3.96
N LEU A 115 3.30 -1.17 4.39
CA LEU A 115 3.26 0.26 4.75
C LEU A 115 3.55 0.49 6.25
N GLY A 116 3.85 -0.56 7.00
CA GLY A 116 4.13 -0.51 8.44
C GLY A 116 2.92 -0.21 9.30
N LEU A 117 1.74 -0.65 8.87
CA LEU A 117 0.46 -0.40 9.53
C LEU A 117 0.00 -1.60 10.37
N LYS A 118 0.92 -2.48 10.79
CA LYS A 118 0.60 -3.72 11.53
C LYS A 118 -0.25 -3.47 12.78
N SER A 119 0.05 -2.43 13.55
CA SER A 119 -0.70 -2.05 14.75
C SER A 119 -1.98 -1.24 14.46
N HIS A 120 -2.22 -0.90 13.19
CA HIS A 120 -3.35 -0.13 12.71
C HIS A 120 -4.30 -0.95 11.84
N MET A 121 -4.13 -2.26 11.75
CA MET A 121 -4.97 -3.12 10.91
C MET A 121 -5.60 -4.25 11.72
N LYS A 122 -6.80 -4.65 11.32
CA LYS A 122 -7.52 -5.77 11.94
C LYS A 122 -8.32 -6.54 10.90
N ARG A 123 -8.28 -7.88 10.95
CA ARG A 123 -9.21 -8.70 10.18
C ARG A 123 -10.62 -8.52 10.73
N VAL A 124 -11.57 -8.24 9.85
CA VAL A 124 -12.98 -7.96 10.20
C VAL A 124 -13.91 -8.76 9.31
N ASN A 125 -15.21 -8.73 9.59
CA ASN A 125 -16.20 -9.24 8.66
C ASN A 125 -16.32 -8.27 7.46
N VAL A 126 -16.58 -8.79 6.27
CA VAL A 126 -16.84 -7.94 5.09
C VAL A 126 -18.02 -6.98 5.31
N ARG A 127 -18.99 -7.37 6.15
CA ARG A 127 -20.10 -6.50 6.57
C ARG A 127 -19.65 -5.26 7.34
N ASP A 128 -18.58 -5.36 8.11
CA ASP A 128 -18.06 -4.21 8.86
C ASP A 128 -17.55 -3.13 7.89
N LEU A 129 -16.84 -3.57 6.84
CA LEU A 129 -16.45 -2.67 5.74
C LEU A 129 -17.67 -2.12 5.01
N ALA A 130 -18.67 -2.95 4.70
CA ALA A 130 -19.90 -2.52 4.04
C ALA A 130 -20.70 -1.50 4.88
N ASN A 131 -20.61 -1.57 6.20
CA ASN A 131 -21.23 -0.66 7.15
C ASN A 131 -20.45 0.65 7.35
N GLY A 132 -19.35 0.86 6.61
CA GLY A 132 -18.62 2.13 6.61
C GLY A 132 -17.21 2.06 7.17
N GLN A 133 -16.80 0.93 7.75
CA GLN A 133 -15.43 0.80 8.25
C GLN A 133 -14.43 0.88 7.09
N LEU A 134 -13.42 1.74 7.23
CA LEU A 134 -12.36 1.90 6.25
C LEU A 134 -11.46 0.66 6.22
N GLY A 135 -11.05 0.25 5.03
CA GLY A 135 -10.11 -0.86 4.91
C GLY A 135 -9.87 -1.31 3.49
N MET A 136 -9.49 -2.58 3.35
CA MET A 136 -9.35 -3.25 2.07
C MET A 136 -10.07 -4.60 2.09
N CYS A 137 -10.60 -4.99 0.94
CA CYS A 137 -11.25 -6.27 0.75
C CYS A 137 -10.52 -7.04 -0.34
N ASN A 138 -9.98 -8.21 0.02
CA ASN A 138 -9.18 -9.04 -0.87
C ASN A 138 -10.03 -10.18 -1.46
N ARG A 139 -9.81 -10.48 -2.73
CA ARG A 139 -10.46 -11.55 -3.48
C ARG A 139 -9.41 -12.22 -4.37
N THR A 140 -9.70 -13.42 -4.84
CA THR A 140 -8.81 -14.12 -5.78
C THR A 140 -8.43 -13.21 -6.95
N GLY A 141 -7.15 -12.82 -7.01
CA GLY A 141 -6.58 -11.95 -8.04
C GLY A 141 -6.90 -10.44 -7.93
N HIS A 142 -7.69 -9.98 -6.95
CA HIS A 142 -8.02 -8.55 -6.84
C HIS A 142 -8.36 -8.04 -5.43
N SER A 143 -7.75 -6.92 -5.02
CA SER A 143 -8.16 -6.16 -3.84
C SER A 143 -8.52 -4.74 -4.16
N VAL A 144 -9.47 -4.25 -3.38
CA VAL A 144 -10.06 -2.92 -3.47
C VAL A 144 -9.97 -2.24 -2.12
N ALA A 145 -9.74 -0.92 -2.13
CA ALA A 145 -9.98 -0.14 -0.93
C ALA A 145 -11.49 -0.09 -0.70
N VAL A 146 -11.94 -0.08 0.54
CA VAL A 146 -13.34 0.14 0.89
C VAL A 146 -13.40 1.41 1.71
N ILE A 147 -14.09 2.42 1.17
CA ILE A 147 -14.21 3.76 1.75
C ILE A 147 -15.69 4.07 1.88
N ASN A 148 -16.14 4.46 3.07
CA ASN A 148 -17.55 4.80 3.36
C ASN A 148 -18.53 3.71 2.89
N GLY A 149 -18.19 2.43 3.08
CA GLY A 149 -19.05 1.31 2.72
C GLY A 149 -19.03 0.94 1.25
N ARG A 150 -18.15 1.54 0.43
CA ARG A 150 -18.10 1.35 -1.03
C ARG A 150 -16.71 0.94 -1.47
N GLU A 151 -16.65 -0.08 -2.32
CA GLU A 151 -15.41 -0.45 -3.00
C GLU A 151 -14.93 0.70 -3.88
N GLU A 152 -13.65 0.98 -3.84
CA GLU A 152 -12.99 1.93 -4.74
C GLU A 152 -12.46 1.15 -5.95
N LEU A 153 -13.05 1.40 -7.12
CA LEU A 153 -12.77 0.71 -8.37
C LEU A 153 -12.20 1.69 -9.39
N TRP A 154 -10.87 1.65 -9.56
CA TRP A 154 -10.17 2.37 -10.63
C TRP A 154 -10.41 3.90 -10.63
N GLY A 155 -10.55 4.51 -9.45
CA GLY A 155 -10.83 5.95 -9.30
C GLY A 155 -12.32 6.28 -9.29
N ARG A 156 -13.21 5.29 -9.11
CA ARG A 156 -14.66 5.45 -9.06
C ARG A 156 -15.26 4.72 -7.88
N GLN A 157 -16.35 5.27 -7.37
CA GLN A 157 -17.13 4.61 -6.33
C GLN A 157 -17.88 3.40 -6.90
N GLY A 158 -17.62 2.23 -6.32
CA GLY A 158 -18.25 0.97 -6.63
C GLY A 158 -19.44 0.64 -5.72
N LYS A 159 -19.73 -0.66 -5.60
CA LYS A 159 -20.79 -1.20 -4.73
C LYS A 159 -20.25 -1.51 -3.33
N ALA A 160 -21.16 -1.81 -2.41
CA ALA A 160 -20.76 -2.33 -1.11
C ALA A 160 -20.12 -3.72 -1.26
N PRO A 161 -19.05 -4.04 -0.51
CA PRO A 161 -18.43 -5.35 -0.57
C PRO A 161 -19.36 -6.40 0.05
N THR A 162 -19.57 -7.52 -0.64
CA THR A 162 -20.44 -8.61 -0.16
C THR A 162 -19.67 -9.87 0.21
N LYS A 163 -18.43 -10.00 -0.26
CA LYS A 163 -17.54 -11.15 -0.03
C LYS A 163 -16.07 -10.75 -0.17
N GLY A 164 -15.19 -11.54 0.43
CA GLY A 164 -13.74 -11.40 0.39
C GLY A 164 -13.12 -11.40 1.79
N HIS A 165 -11.79 -11.43 1.84
CA HIS A 165 -11.05 -11.31 3.10
C HIS A 165 -10.95 -9.82 3.44
N ALA A 166 -11.64 -9.41 4.50
CA ALA A 166 -11.72 -8.01 4.90
C ALA A 166 -10.69 -7.67 5.98
N VAL A 167 -9.98 -6.58 5.75
CA VAL A 167 -9.02 -6.00 6.69
C VAL A 167 -9.37 -4.54 6.87
N ALA A 168 -9.81 -4.18 8.07
CA ALA A 168 -10.05 -2.80 8.44
C ALA A 168 -8.73 -2.09 8.78
N LEU A 169 -8.70 -0.79 8.46
CA LEU A 169 -7.67 0.13 8.88
C LEU A 169 -8.24 1.01 10.01
N MET A 170 -7.55 1.03 11.14
CA MET A 170 -7.93 1.65 12.42
C MET A 170 -7.15 2.93 12.68
#